data_AF-A0A7C3THI0-F1
#
_entry.id   AF-A0A7C3THI0-F1
#
_cell.length_a   1.000
_cell.length_b   1.000
_cell.length_c   1.000
_cell.angle_alpha   90.00
_cell.angle_beta   90.00
_cell.angle_gamma   90.00
#
_symmetry.space_group_name_H-M   'P 1'
#
loop_
_entity.id
_entity.type
_entity.pdbx_description
1 polymer ?
#
loop_
_entity_poly.entity_id
_entity_poly.type
_entity_poly.pdbx_seq_one_letter_code
_entity_poly.pdbx_strand_id
1 'polypeptide(L)'
;MITIAFTPMIIPIFSGIASVVVGAKSVKVRNFIITTSFTVAFLLNTYFLVLSIIGSFNYVELGEFTVNAASLFISELILLLGLAGALYSYGYMEERSETWA
;
A
#
# COMPACT_ATOMS: atom_id res chain seq x y z
N MET A 1 -6.80 20.60 0.74
CA MET A 1 -6.33 19.44 1.55
C MET A 1 -7.16 18.17 1.35
N ILE A 2 -8.14 18.14 0.45
CA ILE A 2 -9.04 16.99 0.20
C ILE A 2 -8.40 15.90 -0.68
N THR A 3 -7.41 16.25 -1.52
CA THR A 3 -6.71 15.33 -2.43
C THR A 3 -5.78 14.32 -1.74
N ILE A 4 -5.44 14.52 -0.46
CA ILE A 4 -4.56 13.63 0.31
C ILE A 4 -5.26 12.29 0.61
N ALA A 5 -6.60 12.25 0.59
CA ALA A 5 -7.36 11.02 0.80
C ALA A 5 -7.12 9.96 -0.28
N PHE A 6 -6.63 10.35 -1.46
CA PHE A 6 -6.25 9.43 -2.54
C PHE A 6 -4.80 8.92 -2.41
N THR A 7 -4.00 9.48 -1.51
CA THR A 7 -2.60 9.09 -1.33
C THR A 7 -2.40 7.60 -1.03
N PRO A 8 -3.22 6.93 -0.19
CA PRO A 8 -3.11 5.48 0.03
C PRO A 8 -3.24 4.64 -1.26
N MET A 9 -4.05 5.09 -2.23
CA MET A 9 -4.22 4.41 -3.52
C MET A 9 -2.98 4.59 -4.42
N ILE A 10 -2.36 5.77 -4.36
CA ILE A 10 -1.28 6.17 -5.26
C ILE A 10 0.07 5.58 -4.84
N ILE A 11 0.32 5.44 -3.54
CA ILE A 11 1.60 4.95 -3.01
C ILE A 11 1.98 3.56 -3.55
N PRO A 12 1.11 2.52 -3.52
CA PRO A 12 1.45 1.20 -4.04
C PRO A 12 1.78 1.21 -5.54
N ILE A 13 1.12 2.07 -6.33
CA ILE A 13 1.36 2.19 -7.78
C ILE A 13 2.79 2.67 -8.05
N PHE A 14 3.20 3.78 -7.40
CA PHE A 14 4.56 4.30 -7.55
C PHE A 14 5.61 3.36 -6.96
N SER A 15 5.28 2.69 -5.85
CA SER A 15 6.14 1.64 -5.28
C SER A 15 6.37 0.51 -6.28
N GLY A 16 5.33 0.06 -6.99
CA GLY A 16 5.45 -0.96 -8.03
C GLY A 16 6.47 -0.54 -9.11
N ILE A 17 6.34 0.67 -9.64
CA ILE A 17 7.25 1.22 -10.66
C ILE A 17 8.69 1.31 -10.12
N ALA A 18 8.87 1.90 -8.93
CA ALA A 18 10.19 2.05 -8.32
C ALA A 18 10.85 0.70 -8.02
N SER A 19 10.06 -0.28 -7.56
CA SER A 19 10.53 -1.62 -7.22
C SER A 19 11.06 -2.38 -8.44
N VAL A 20 10.49 -2.15 -9.64
CA VAL A 20 11.00 -2.74 -10.90
C VAL A 20 12.38 -2.18 -11.25
N VAL A 21 12.54 -0.85 -11.17
CA VAL A 21 13.80 -0.18 -11.51
C VAL A 21 14.92 -0.56 -10.53
N VAL A 22 14.62 -0.57 -9.22
CA VAL A 22 15.61 -0.86 -8.18
C VAL A 22 15.83 -2.37 -7.98
N GLY A 23 14.78 -3.17 -8.22
CA GLY A 23 14.83 -4.62 -8.08
C GLY A 23 15.71 -5.34 -9.08
N ALA A 24 16.06 -4.69 -10.20
CA ALA A 24 17.11 -5.17 -11.09
C ALA A 24 18.50 -5.22 -10.41
N LYS A 25 18.73 -4.39 -9.38
CA LYS A 25 20.03 -4.29 -8.67
C LYS A 25 20.06 -5.03 -7.35
N SER A 26 18.93 -5.09 -6.62
CA SER A 26 18.88 -5.77 -5.32
C SER A 26 17.46 -6.18 -4.95
N VAL A 27 17.28 -7.48 -4.70
CA VAL A 27 16.02 -8.06 -4.19
C VAL A 27 15.68 -7.50 -2.81
N LYS A 28 16.69 -7.30 -1.94
CA LYS A 28 16.50 -6.75 -0.58
C LYS A 28 15.94 -5.34 -0.62
N VAL A 29 16.51 -4.47 -1.47
CA VAL A 29 16.04 -3.07 -1.60
C VAL A 29 14.64 -3.03 -2.23
N ARG A 30 14.37 -3.86 -3.25
CA ARG A 30 13.03 -4.00 -3.84
C ARG A 30 11.99 -4.34 -2.79
N ASN A 31 12.25 -5.40 -2.04
CA ASN A 31 11.33 -5.89 -1.02
C ASN A 31 11.11 -4.81 0.05
N PHE A 32 12.18 -4.11 0.47
CA PHE A 32 12.11 -3.00 1.43
C PHE A 32 11.22 -1.85 0.96
N ILE A 33 11.36 -1.45 -0.31
CA ILE A 33 10.50 -0.41 -0.91
C ILE A 33 9.03 -0.85 -0.91
N ILE A 34 8.75 -2.10 -1.32
CA ILE A 34 7.39 -2.63 -1.40
C ILE A 34 6.75 -2.65 0.00
N THR A 35 7.39 -3.29 0.98
CA THR A 35 6.82 -3.41 2.33
C THR A 35 6.63 -2.05 2.98
N THR A 36 7.63 -1.18 2.91
CA THR A 36 7.53 0.17 3.48
C THR A 36 6.37 0.95 2.85
N SER A 37 6.21 0.85 1.53
CA SER A 37 5.13 1.54 0.83
C SER A 37 3.75 1.01 1.21
N PHE A 38 3.59 -0.31 1.30
CA PHE A 38 2.34 -0.92 1.78
C PHE A 38 2.05 -0.54 3.24
N THR A 39 3.06 -0.50 4.11
CA THR A 39 2.90 -0.04 5.50
C THR A 39 2.45 1.41 5.57
N VAL A 40 3.09 2.32 4.82
CA VAL A 40 2.70 3.74 4.81
C VAL A 40 1.30 3.92 4.24
N ALA A 41 0.97 3.24 3.13
CA ALA A 41 -0.36 3.29 2.54
C ALA A 41 -1.42 2.77 3.51
N PHE A 42 -1.15 1.64 4.19
CA PHE A 42 -2.03 1.06 5.21
C PHE A 42 -2.28 2.06 6.34
N LEU A 43 -1.24 2.61 6.97
CA LEU A 43 -1.38 3.56 8.09
C LEU A 43 -2.15 4.83 7.69
N LEU A 44 -1.92 5.35 6.49
CA LEU A 44 -2.66 6.51 5.99
C LEU A 44 -4.14 6.15 5.74
N ASN A 45 -4.43 4.98 5.19
CA ASN A 45 -5.80 4.52 4.99
C ASN A 45 -6.52 4.32 6.33
N THR A 46 -5.86 3.69 7.31
CA THR A 46 -6.37 3.52 8.68
C THR A 46 -6.70 4.88 9.30
N TYR A 47 -5.82 5.88 9.13
CA TYR A 47 -6.06 7.24 9.62
C TYR A 47 -7.34 7.85 9.03
N PHE A 48 -7.53 7.78 7.70
CA PHE A 48 -8.73 8.28 7.05
C PHE A 48 -9.99 7.49 7.43
N LEU A 49 -9.87 6.16 7.59
CA LEU A 49 -10.97 5.31 8.05
C LEU A 49 -11.42 5.71 9.47
N VAL A 50 -10.48 5.93 10.38
CA VAL A 50 -10.77 6.40 11.75
C VAL A 50 -11.46 7.76 11.71
N LEU A 51 -10.94 8.72 10.92
CA LEU A 51 -11.58 10.03 10.76
C LEU A 51 -13.00 9.93 10.20
N SER A 52 -13.25 8.98 9.29
CA SER A 52 -14.57 8.73 8.72
C SER A 52 -15.55 8.14 9.75
N ILE A 53 -15.08 7.27 10.66
CA ILE A 53 -15.91 6.67 11.71
C ILE A 53 -16.31 7.70 12.76
N ILE A 54 -15.40 8.61 13.14
CA ILE A 54 -15.68 9.68 14.12
C ILE A 54 -16.42 10.88 13.52
N GLY A 55 -16.83 10.81 12.24
CA GLY A 55 -17.58 11.86 11.55
C GLY A 55 -16.77 13.13 11.22
N SER A 56 -15.44 13.07 11.32
CA SER A 56 -14.54 14.21 11.03
C SER A 56 -14.02 14.23 9.59
N PHE A 57 -14.40 13.25 8.77
CA PHE A 57 -14.06 13.16 7.36
C PHE A 57 -15.33 13.07 6.51
N ASN A 58 -15.56 14.09 5.70
CA ASN A 58 -16.62 14.07 4.68
C ASN A 58 -16.15 13.26 3.48
N TYR A 59 -17.12 12.67 2.75
CA TYR A 59 -16.82 11.97 1.51
C TYR A 59 -16.09 12.90 0.53
N VAL A 60 -15.16 12.34 -0.23
CA VAL A 60 -14.32 13.06 -1.19
C VAL A 60 -14.52 12.48 -2.58
N GLU A 61 -14.75 13.35 -3.56
CA GLU A 61 -14.93 12.96 -4.97
C GLU A 61 -13.85 13.58 -5.85
N LEU A 62 -13.33 12.79 -6.79
CA LEU A 62 -12.41 13.22 -7.83
C LEU A 62 -12.82 12.54 -9.15
N GLY A 63 -13.66 13.23 -9.93
CA GLY A 63 -14.28 12.63 -11.11
C GLY A 63 -15.19 11.46 -10.70
N GLU A 64 -14.95 10.27 -11.27
CA GLU A 64 -15.69 9.05 -10.92
C GLU A 64 -15.14 8.34 -9.66
N PHE A 65 -13.99 8.79 -9.14
CA PHE A 65 -13.39 8.20 -7.95
C PHE A 65 -13.97 8.81 -6.68
N THR A 66 -14.39 7.94 -5.76
CA THR A 66 -14.98 8.35 -4.48
C THR A 66 -14.26 7.71 -3.29
N VAL A 67 -13.88 8.55 -2.32
CA VAL A 67 -13.34 8.12 -1.03
C VAL A 67 -14.40 8.38 0.03
N ASN A 68 -15.03 7.31 0.48
CA ASN A 68 -16.04 7.30 1.54
C ASN A 68 -15.70 6.19 2.54
N ALA A 69 -16.47 6.07 3.62
CA ALA A 69 -16.24 5.06 4.65
C ALA A 69 -16.15 3.63 4.08
N ALA A 70 -17.00 3.30 3.10
CA ALA A 70 -17.03 1.98 2.49
C ALA A 70 -15.79 1.71 1.64
N SER A 71 -15.36 2.66 0.80
CA SER A 71 -14.16 2.50 -0.01
C SER A 71 -12.88 2.50 0.84
N LEU A 72 -12.83 3.28 1.92
CA LEU A 72 -11.74 3.23 2.91
C LEU A 72 -11.67 1.87 3.60
N PHE A 73 -12.81 1.28 3.97
CA PHE A 73 -12.85 -0.05 4.61
C PHE A 73 -12.38 -1.15 3.65
N ILE A 74 -12.84 -1.14 2.40
CA ILE A 74 -12.38 -2.11 1.39
C ILE A 74 -10.89 -1.92 1.09
N SER A 75 -10.44 -0.67 0.97
CA SER A 75 -9.03 -0.34 0.78
C SER A 75 -8.17 -0.85 1.93
N GLU A 76 -8.64 -0.77 3.18
CA GLU A 76 -7.94 -1.29 4.37
C GLU A 76 -7.68 -2.80 4.23
N LEU A 77 -8.69 -3.56 3.84
CA LEU A 77 -8.57 -5.02 3.64
C LEU A 77 -7.59 -5.36 2.53
N ILE A 78 -7.64 -4.62 1.41
CA ILE A 78 -6.73 -4.83 0.27
C ILE A 78 -5.29 -4.51 0.67
N LEU A 79 -5.07 -3.41 1.40
CA LEU A 79 -3.75 -2.99 1.86
C LEU A 79 -3.19 -3.96 2.90
N LEU A 80 -4.03 -4.49 3.79
CA LEU A 80 -3.65 -5.53 4.75
C LEU A 80 -3.22 -6.81 4.05
N LEU A 81 -4.01 -7.28 3.08
CA LEU A 81 -3.66 -8.46 2.26
C LEU A 81 -2.40 -8.23 1.44
N GLY A 82 -2.25 -7.05 0.86
CA GLY A 82 -1.05 -6.66 0.11
C GLY A 82 0.20 -6.62 0.99
N LEU A 83 0.10 -6.09 2.21
CA LEU A 83 1.18 -6.08 3.19
C LEU A 83 1.55 -7.50 3.65
N ALA A 84 0.55 -8.34 3.94
CA ALA A 84 0.77 -9.74 4.28
C ALA A 84 1.46 -10.51 3.14
N GLY A 85 1.02 -10.28 1.89
CA GLY A 85 1.65 -10.85 0.70
C GLY A 85 3.09 -10.36 0.51
N ALA A 86 3.34 -9.07 0.73
CA ALA A 86 4.68 -8.50 0.68
C ALA A 86 5.61 -9.16 1.72
N LEU A 87 5.18 -9.25 2.98
CA LEU A 87 5.95 -9.90 4.06
C LEU A 87 6.19 -11.39 3.80
N TYR A 88 5.19 -12.11 3.31
CA TYR A 88 5.35 -13.52 2.93
C TYR A 88 6.39 -13.69 1.82
N SER A 89 6.40 -12.78 0.84
CA SER A 89 7.34 -12.85 -0.30
C SER A 89 8.81 -12.66 0.09
N TYR A 90 9.09 -12.00 1.22
CA TYR A 90 10.47 -11.87 1.73
C TYR A 90 11.09 -13.24 1.99
N GLY A 91 10.43 -14.03 2.86
CA GLY A 91 10.93 -15.34 3.24
C GLY A 91 10.95 -16.30 2.06
N TYR A 92 9.88 -16.32 1.26
CA TYR A 92 9.77 -17.27 0.16
C TYR A 92 10.76 -17.01 -1.00
N MET A 93 11.02 -15.74 -1.34
CA MET A 93 11.94 -15.41 -2.43
C MET A 93 13.41 -15.45 -2.02
N GLU A 94 13.74 -15.15 -0.76
CA GLU A 94 15.11 -15.34 -0.26
C GLU A 94 15.46 -16.84 -0.21
N GLU A 95 14.57 -17.68 0.29
CA GLU A 95 14.78 -19.14 0.38
C GLU A 95 15.01 -19.78 -1.00
N ARG A 96 14.26 -19.36 -2.03
CA ARG A 96 14.50 -19.80 -3.42
C ARG A 96 15.77 -19.23 -4.04
N SER A 97 16.23 -18.05 -3.63
CA SER A 97 17.46 -17.47 -4.20
C SER A 97 18.72 -18.21 -3.73
N GLU A 98 18.68 -18.81 -2.54
CA GLU A 98 19.80 -19.59 -1.99
C GLU A 98 19.80 -21.06 -2.44
N THR A 99 18.64 -21.63 -2.82
CA THR A 99 18.57 -23.03 -3.29
C THR A 99 18.97 -23.22 -4.75
N TRP A 100 18.99 -22.15 -5.55
CA TRP A 100 19.21 -22.20 -7.00
C TRP A 100 20.41 -21.34 -7.45
N ALA A 101 21.18 -20.80 -6.51
CA ALA A 101 22.48 -20.16 -6.73
C ALA A 101 23.61 -21.14 -6.42
#